data_AF-A0A015LMB7-F1
#
_entry.id   AF-A0A015LMB7-F1
#
_cell.length_a   1.000
_cell.length_b   1.000
_cell.length_c   1.000
_cell.angle_alpha   90.00
_cell.angle_beta   90.00
_cell.angle_gamma   90.00
#
_symmetry.space_group_name_H-M   'P 1'
#
loop_
_entity.id
_entity.type
_entity.pdbx_description
1 polymer ?
#
loop_
_entity_poly.entity_id
_entity_poly.type
_entity_poly.pdbx_seq_one_letter_code
_entity_poly.pdbx_strand_id
1 'polypeptide(L)'
;MVAWILALFKHRSLRVATAYGLSDGFIGNDGIDQGDVLSLLLWRIFYDPLLVGIQQIKDSGYEMIVTWQNDINDPTTWTQYKLQVPICAYMDDTVFLESSKFRMQKIVDITNEFYLINDININAKKSKLIIVNPTVEQRTQTIHK
;
A
#
# COMPACT_ATOMS: atom_id res chain seq x y z
N MET A 1 -20.07 13.34 -13.43
CA MET A 1 -18.94 13.19 -12.48
C MET A 1 -17.65 12.77 -13.19
N VAL A 2 -17.62 11.63 -13.90
CA VAL A 2 -16.43 11.13 -14.62
C VAL A 2 -15.87 12.14 -15.65
N ALA A 3 -16.72 12.76 -16.46
CA ALA A 3 -16.28 13.77 -17.44
C ALA A 3 -15.59 14.99 -16.82
N TRP A 4 -15.98 15.37 -15.60
CA TRP A 4 -15.38 16.48 -14.86
C TRP A 4 -13.98 16.13 -14.34
N ILE A 5 -13.80 14.91 -13.82
CA ILE A 5 -12.50 14.40 -13.41
C ILE A 5 -11.55 14.31 -14.62
N LEU A 6 -12.03 13.77 -15.74
CA LEU A 6 -11.23 13.71 -16.96
C LEU A 6 -10.81 15.10 -17.48
N ALA A 7 -11.69 16.10 -17.38
CA ALA A 7 -11.36 17.47 -17.76
C ALA A 7 -10.32 18.11 -16.82
N LEU A 8 -10.24 17.68 -15.55
CA LEU A 8 -9.29 18.20 -14.59
C LEU A 8 -7.86 17.70 -14.83
N PHE A 9 -7.71 16.46 -15.32
CA PHE A 9 -6.40 15.81 -15.48
C PHE A 9 -5.90 15.72 -16.92
N LYS A 10 -6.75 15.92 -17.94
CA LYS A 10 -6.32 15.93 -19.34
C LYS A 10 -5.72 17.28 -19.75
N HIS A 11 -4.64 17.23 -20.54
CA HIS A 11 -4.01 18.40 -21.17
C HIS A 11 -3.59 19.51 -20.18
N ARG A 12 -3.15 19.13 -18.98
CA ARG A 12 -2.67 20.09 -17.98
C ARG A 12 -1.38 20.75 -18.47
N SER A 13 -1.37 22.08 -18.57
CA SER A 13 -0.15 22.85 -18.84
C SER A 13 0.54 23.15 -17.51
N LEU A 14 1.72 22.59 -17.30
CA LEU A 14 2.52 22.73 -16.07
C LEU A 14 3.72 23.64 -16.32
N ARG A 15 4.17 24.32 -15.26
CA ARG A 15 5.43 25.08 -15.20
C ARG A 15 6.09 24.82 -13.85
N VAL A 16 7.41 24.76 -13.80
CA VAL A 16 8.17 24.55 -12.57
C VAL A 16 8.58 25.90 -11.99
N ALA A 17 8.28 26.14 -10.72
CA ALA A 17 8.82 27.29 -10.00
C ALA A 17 10.26 27.03 -9.58
N THR A 18 11.19 27.88 -10.01
CA THR A 18 12.61 27.78 -9.69
C THR A 18 13.11 29.07 -9.04
N ALA A 19 14.34 29.07 -8.52
CA ALA A 19 14.98 30.27 -7.98
C ALA A 19 15.14 31.41 -9.01
N TYR A 20 15.03 31.11 -10.32
CA TYR A 20 15.16 32.07 -11.41
C TYR A 20 13.80 32.47 -12.04
N GLY A 21 12.68 32.03 -11.43
CA GLY A 21 11.33 32.23 -11.95
C GLY A 21 10.70 30.94 -12.48
N LEU A 22 9.61 31.08 -13.24
CA LEU A 22 8.89 29.94 -13.83
C LEU A 22 9.65 29.39 -15.05
N SER A 23 9.71 28.06 -15.17
CA SER A 23 10.19 27.39 -16.38
C SER A 23 9.25 27.63 -17.56
N ASP A 24 9.72 27.24 -18.75
CA ASP A 24 8.84 27.03 -19.90
C ASP A 24 7.75 26.02 -19.57
N GLY A 25 6.61 26.20 -20.23
CA GLY A 25 5.44 25.33 -20.06
C GLY A 25 5.63 23.99 -20.75
N PHE A 26 5.15 22.93 -20.11
CA PHE A 26 5.04 21.60 -20.69
C PHE A 26 3.68 20.99 -20.39
N ILE A 27 3.26 19.99 -21.18
CA ILE A 27 2.01 19.28 -20.93
C ILE A 27 2.30 18.14 -19.95
N GLY A 28 1.62 18.15 -18.81
CA GLY A 28 1.63 17.04 -17.86
C GLY A 28 0.89 15.84 -18.44
N ASN A 29 1.55 14.68 -18.40
CA ASN A 29 0.94 13.39 -18.71
C ASN A 29 0.09 12.90 -17.52
N ASP A 30 -0.22 11.61 -17.52
CA ASP A 30 -0.93 10.94 -16.43
C ASP A 30 -0.17 11.09 -15.11
N GLY A 31 -0.91 11.41 -14.05
CA GLY A 31 -0.33 11.63 -12.73
C GLY A 31 -1.25 12.47 -11.86
N ILE A 32 -1.26 12.16 -10.58
CA ILE A 32 -1.98 12.91 -9.56
C ILE A 32 -0.97 13.82 -8.87
N ASP A 33 -1.27 15.12 -8.74
CA ASP A 33 -0.34 16.07 -8.13
C ASP A 33 -0.22 15.81 -6.63
N GLN A 34 0.99 15.51 -6.15
CA GLN A 34 1.22 15.28 -4.73
C GLN A 34 0.97 16.58 -3.96
N GLY A 35 0.12 16.52 -2.92
CA GLY A 35 -0.24 17.68 -2.10
C GLY A 35 -1.50 18.43 -2.56
N ASP A 36 -2.12 18.05 -3.68
CA ASP A 36 -3.46 18.54 -4.02
C ASP A 36 -4.54 17.87 -3.15
N VAL A 37 -5.58 18.62 -2.79
CA VAL A 37 -6.66 18.17 -1.91
C VAL A 37 -7.44 16.99 -2.52
N LEU A 38 -7.57 16.95 -3.85
CA LEU A 38 -8.27 15.90 -4.57
C LEU A 38 -7.43 14.62 -4.72
N SER A 39 -6.11 14.71 -4.53
CA SER A 39 -5.20 13.59 -4.71
C SER A 39 -5.45 12.43 -3.76
N LEU A 40 -5.78 12.73 -2.51
CA LEU A 40 -6.17 11.72 -1.51
C LEU A 40 -7.41 10.95 -1.94
N LEU A 41 -8.41 11.66 -2.48
CA LEU A 41 -9.66 11.05 -2.91
C LEU A 41 -9.45 10.17 -4.14
N LEU A 42 -8.69 10.66 -5.11
CA LEU A 42 -8.39 9.93 -6.34
C LEU A 42 -7.53 8.70 -6.05
N TRP A 43 -6.49 8.83 -5.23
CA TRP A 43 -5.71 7.69 -4.77
C TRP A 43 -6.60 6.63 -4.13
N ARG A 44 -7.55 7.04 -3.27
CA ARG A 44 -8.48 6.10 -2.66
C ARG A 44 -9.37 5.42 -3.70
N ILE A 45 -9.92 6.14 -4.67
CA ILE A 45 -10.75 5.53 -5.73
C ILE A 45 -9.96 4.50 -6.55
N PHE A 46 -8.69 4.78 -6.86
CA PHE A 46 -7.86 3.91 -7.70
C PHE A 46 -7.22 2.75 -6.93
N TYR A 47 -6.74 2.99 -5.70
CA TYR A 47 -5.89 2.04 -4.96
C TYR A 47 -6.65 1.23 -3.90
N ASP A 48 -7.76 1.75 -3.35
CA ASP A 48 -8.59 1.04 -2.35
C ASP A 48 -9.09 -0.33 -2.82
N PRO A 49 -9.45 -0.55 -4.11
CA PRO A 49 -9.82 -1.88 -4.59
C PRO A 49 -8.75 -2.96 -4.33
N LEU A 50 -7.46 -2.62 -4.48
CA LEU A 50 -6.35 -3.52 -4.15
C LEU A 50 -6.30 -3.80 -2.64
N LEU A 51 -6.43 -2.76 -1.81
CA LEU A 51 -6.43 -2.89 -0.35
C LEU A 51 -7.55 -3.81 0.14
N VAL A 52 -8.77 -3.56 -0.36
CA VAL A 52 -9.97 -4.36 -0.03
C VAL A 52 -9.81 -5.79 -0.54
N GLY A 53 -9.31 -5.97 -1.76
CA GLY A 53 -9.06 -7.29 -2.33
C GLY A 53 -8.11 -8.12 -1.48
N ILE A 54 -7.00 -7.53 -1.02
CA ILE A 54 -6.03 -8.19 -0.13
C ILE A 54 -6.64 -8.46 1.25
N GLN A 55 -7.38 -7.50 1.83
CA GLN A 55 -8.04 -7.65 3.13
C GLN A 55 -9.07 -8.79 3.17
N GLN A 56 -9.68 -9.11 2.03
CA GLN A 56 -10.67 -10.18 1.90
C GLN A 56 -10.08 -11.58 1.67
N ILE A 57 -8.76 -11.69 1.47
CA ILE A 57 -8.10 -12.99 1.33
C ILE A 57 -8.20 -13.74 2.67
N LYS A 58 -8.87 -14.89 2.65
CA LYS A 58 -8.96 -15.76 3.83
C LYS A 58 -7.57 -16.22 4.28
N ASP A 59 -7.40 -16.32 5.60
CA ASP A 59 -6.18 -16.80 6.25
C ASP A 59 -4.92 -16.02 5.83
N SER A 60 -5.09 -14.74 5.49
CA SER A 60 -4.02 -13.82 5.11
C SER A 60 -3.83 -12.75 6.18
N GLY A 61 -2.59 -12.33 6.34
CA GLY A 61 -2.18 -11.25 7.22
C GLY A 61 -1.27 -11.65 8.37
N TYR A 62 -0.81 -10.63 9.06
CA TYR A 62 -0.12 -10.76 10.32
C TYR A 62 -1.12 -10.63 11.47
N GLU A 63 -1.17 -11.67 12.32
CA GLU A 63 -2.05 -11.68 13.49
C GLU A 63 -1.37 -10.96 14.64
N MET A 64 -1.96 -9.83 15.02
CA MET A 64 -1.61 -9.10 16.23
C MET A 64 -2.52 -9.57 17.35
N ILE A 65 -1.93 -10.12 18.41
CA ILE A 65 -2.64 -10.56 19.61
C ILE A 65 -2.19 -9.68 20.77
N VAL A 66 -3.13 -9.08 21.49
CA VAL A 66 -2.85 -8.38 22.74
C VAL A 66 -3.75 -8.93 23.85
N THR A 67 -3.15 -9.23 25.00
CA THR A 67 -3.89 -9.60 26.20
C THR A 67 -4.05 -8.36 27.05
N TRP A 68 -5.28 -7.88 27.16
CA TRP A 68 -5.65 -6.77 28.01
C TRP A 68 -5.99 -7.26 29.42
N GLN A 69 -5.32 -6.68 30.40
CA GLN A 69 -5.46 -7.06 31.80
C GLN A 69 -6.51 -6.15 32.46
N ASN A 70 -7.77 -6.62 32.52
CA ASN A 70 -8.84 -5.85 33.14
C ASN A 70 -8.62 -5.66 34.65
N ASP A 71 -8.23 -6.72 35.35
CA ASP A 71 -7.69 -6.67 36.70
C ASP A 71 -6.30 -7.33 36.73
N ILE A 72 -5.30 -6.60 37.20
CA ILE A 72 -3.91 -7.08 37.28
C ILE A 72 -3.77 -8.23 38.30
N ASN A 73 -4.65 -8.29 39.31
CA ASN A 73 -4.62 -9.30 40.37
C ASN A 73 -5.44 -10.55 40.05
N ASP A 74 -6.31 -10.49 39.04
CA ASP A 74 -7.14 -11.63 38.62
C ASP A 74 -6.93 -11.95 37.13
N PRO A 75 -6.04 -12.92 36.82
CA PRO A 75 -5.78 -13.37 35.45
C PRO A 75 -7.00 -13.90 34.70
N THR A 76 -8.06 -14.32 35.41
CA THR A 76 -9.28 -14.84 34.76
C THR A 76 -10.09 -13.74 34.08
N THR A 77 -9.86 -12.48 34.46
CA THR A 77 -10.52 -11.32 33.87
C THR A 77 -9.84 -10.83 32.59
N TRP A 78 -8.67 -11.37 32.23
CA TRP A 78 -7.88 -10.88 31.11
C TRP A 78 -8.56 -11.22 29.78
N THR A 79 -8.65 -10.23 28.90
CA THR A 79 -9.32 -10.34 27.60
C THR A 79 -8.30 -10.33 26.49
N GLN A 80 -8.41 -11.25 25.55
CA GLN A 80 -7.52 -11.31 24.40
C GLN A 80 -8.18 -10.64 23.19
N TYR A 81 -7.52 -9.62 22.64
CA TYR A 81 -7.90 -8.96 21.40
C TYR A 81 -7.01 -9.46 20.28
N LYS A 82 -7.62 -9.72 19.12
CA LYS A 82 -6.95 -10.18 17.91
C LYS A 82 -7.28 -9.27 16.75
N LEU A 83 -6.28 -8.92 15.96
CA LEU A 83 -6.40 -8.13 14.76
C LEU A 83 -5.57 -8.77 13.65
N GLN A 84 -6.17 -8.98 12.49
CA GLN A 84 -5.46 -9.46 11.30
C GLN A 84 -5.20 -8.28 10.37
N VAL A 85 -3.94 -7.99 10.12
CA VAL A 85 -3.51 -6.89 9.24
C VAL A 85 -2.67 -7.47 8.11
N PRO A 86 -3.23 -7.59 6.89
CA PRO A 86 -2.48 -8.06 5.72
C PRO A 86 -1.80 -6.93 4.95
N ILE A 87 -2.29 -5.70 5.08
CA ILE A 87 -1.80 -4.57 4.31
C ILE A 87 -1.94 -3.25 5.08
N CYS A 88 -0.97 -2.37 4.89
CA CYS A 88 -1.04 -0.97 5.28
C CYS A 88 -0.56 -0.12 4.09
N ALA A 89 -1.24 0.99 3.81
CA ALA A 89 -0.83 1.89 2.75
C ALA A 89 -1.01 3.35 3.17
N TYR A 90 -0.08 4.18 2.70
CA TYR A 90 -0.12 5.62 2.81
C TYR A 90 0.37 6.21 1.48
N MET A 91 -0.55 6.67 0.64
CA MET A 91 -0.24 7.14 -0.71
C MET A 91 0.53 6.07 -1.51
N ASP A 92 1.71 6.39 -2.03
CA ASP A 92 2.56 5.48 -2.82
C ASP A 92 3.32 4.46 -1.96
N ASP A 93 3.38 4.65 -0.64
CA ASP A 93 4.02 3.71 0.28
C ASP A 93 3.03 2.61 0.72
N THR A 94 3.35 1.37 0.37
CA THR A 94 2.56 0.18 0.74
C THR A 94 3.42 -0.86 1.44
N VAL A 95 2.90 -1.41 2.53
CA VAL A 95 3.49 -2.48 3.32
C VAL A 95 2.54 -3.67 3.33
N PHE A 96 3.02 -4.81 2.85
CA PHE A 96 2.34 -6.09 2.99
C PHE A 96 2.87 -6.81 4.23
N LEU A 97 1.96 -7.41 5.00
CA LEU A 97 2.28 -8.10 6.24
C LEU A 97 1.77 -9.54 6.16
N GLU A 98 2.69 -10.49 6.26
CA GLU A 98 2.38 -11.92 6.19
C GLU A 98 3.27 -12.75 7.10
N SER A 99 2.71 -13.84 7.59
CA SER A 99 3.42 -14.81 8.44
C SER A 99 3.96 -16.01 7.64
N SER A 100 3.73 -16.07 6.34
CA SER A 100 4.25 -17.12 5.44
C SER A 100 4.84 -16.54 4.17
N LYS A 101 6.01 -17.06 3.78
CA LYS A 101 6.63 -16.78 2.47
C LYS A 101 5.68 -17.06 1.31
N PHE A 102 4.98 -18.19 1.35
CA PHE A 102 4.04 -18.59 0.29
C PHE A 102 2.88 -17.61 0.16
N ARG A 103 2.28 -17.21 1.29
CA ARG A 103 1.19 -16.23 1.31
C ARG A 103 1.67 -14.84 0.90
N MET A 104 2.86 -14.43 1.33
CA MET A 104 3.50 -13.18 0.89
C MET A 104 3.71 -13.17 -0.64
N GLN A 105 4.22 -14.26 -1.23
CA GLN A 105 4.39 -14.34 -2.68
C GLN A 105 3.04 -14.21 -3.41
N LYS A 106 1.99 -14.88 -2.91
CA LYS A 106 0.64 -14.76 -3.46
C LYS A 106 0.12 -13.31 -3.44
N ILE A 107 0.35 -12.57 -2.35
CA ILE A 107 -0.02 -11.14 -2.28
C ILE A 107 0.75 -10.36 -3.35
N VAL A 108 2.06 -10.59 -3.47
CA VAL A 108 2.89 -9.90 -4.48
C VAL A 108 2.40 -10.20 -5.91
N ASP A 109 2.06 -11.45 -6.20
CA ASP A 109 1.54 -11.86 -7.52
C ASP A 109 0.23 -11.14 -7.87
N ILE A 110 -0.76 -11.15 -6.94
CA ILE A 110 -2.04 -10.43 -7.09
C ILE A 110 -1.79 -8.93 -7.31
N THR A 111 -0.85 -8.37 -6.55
CA THR A 111 -0.55 -6.95 -6.59
C THR A 111 0.12 -6.58 -7.93
N ASN A 112 1.03 -7.41 -8.43
CA ASN A 112 1.66 -7.22 -9.73
C ASN A 112 0.65 -7.31 -10.89
N GLU A 113 -0.30 -8.24 -10.83
CA GLU A 113 -1.40 -8.29 -11.80
C GLU A 113 -2.26 -7.03 -11.75
N PHE A 114 -2.60 -6.57 -10.54
CA PHE A 114 -3.33 -5.32 -10.36
C PHE A 114 -2.59 -4.12 -10.95
N TYR A 115 -1.28 -4.02 -10.73
CA TYR A 115 -0.46 -2.94 -11.27
C TYR A 115 -0.40 -2.97 -12.80
N LEU A 116 -0.26 -4.16 -13.38
CA LEU A 116 -0.25 -4.32 -14.84
C LEU A 116 -1.57 -3.88 -15.48
N ILE A 117 -2.71 -4.25 -14.89
CA ILE A 117 -4.03 -3.92 -15.42
C ILE A 117 -4.32 -2.41 -15.32
N ASN A 118 -3.76 -1.75 -14.30
CA ASN A 118 -4.02 -0.33 -14.01
C ASN A 118 -2.89 0.61 -14.46
N ASP A 119 -1.91 0.12 -15.24
CA ASP A 119 -0.75 0.89 -15.72
C ASP A 119 0.04 1.59 -14.59
N ILE A 120 0.19 0.89 -13.46
CA ILE A 120 0.94 1.39 -12.30
C ILE A 120 2.37 0.84 -12.37
N ASN A 121 3.36 1.74 -12.30
CA ASN A 121 4.76 1.36 -12.29
C ASN A 121 5.32 1.32 -10.86
N ILE A 122 5.87 0.17 -10.46
CA ILE A 122 6.44 -0.03 -9.13
C ILE A 122 7.94 0.16 -9.12
N ASN A 123 8.42 0.91 -8.13
CA ASN A 123 9.84 1.03 -7.86
C ASN A 123 10.38 -0.19 -7.11
N ALA A 124 10.55 -1.31 -7.81
CA ALA A 124 11.04 -2.56 -7.24
C ALA A 124 12.40 -2.42 -6.52
N LYS A 125 13.24 -1.45 -6.91
CA LYS A 125 14.52 -1.14 -6.26
C LYS A 125 14.32 -0.62 -4.83
N LYS A 126 13.27 0.17 -4.61
CA LYS A 126 12.90 0.73 -3.31
C LYS A 126 12.15 -0.28 -2.44
N SER A 127 11.40 -1.21 -3.03
CA SER A 127 10.72 -2.26 -2.26
C SER A 127 11.74 -3.17 -1.56
N LYS A 128 11.59 -3.39 -0.26
CA LYS A 128 12.46 -4.29 0.54
C LYS A 128 11.63 -5.38 1.22
N LEU A 129 12.23 -6.55 1.43
CA LEU A 129 11.65 -7.63 2.23
C LEU A 129 12.32 -7.59 3.61
N ILE A 130 11.52 -7.57 4.66
CA ILE A 130 11.98 -7.65 6.05
C ILE A 130 11.38 -8.92 6.64
N ILE A 131 12.23 -9.72 7.29
CA ILE A 131 11.82 -10.96 7.96
C ILE A 131 12.16 -10.80 9.43
N VAL A 132 11.17 -10.98 10.29
CA VAL A 132 11.31 -10.88 11.74
C VAL A 132 11.19 -12.27 12.33
N ASN A 133 12.08 -12.60 13.28
CA ASN A 133 12.13 -13.91 13.96
C ASN A 133 12.12 -15.12 13.00
N PRO A 134 13.07 -15.20 12.05
CA PRO A 134 13.11 -16.31 11.11
C PRO A 134 13.36 -17.64 11.82
N THR A 135 12.55 -18.64 11.51
CA THR A 135 12.79 -20.04 11.93
C THR A 135 13.67 -20.81 10.96
N VAL A 136 13.91 -20.26 9.76
CA VAL A 136 14.75 -20.83 8.69
C VAL A 136 15.73 -19.79 8.16
N GLU A 137 16.88 -20.22 7.64
CA GLU A 137 17.94 -19.32 7.17
C GLU A 137 17.45 -18.33 6.09
N GLN A 138 17.85 -17.05 6.23
CA GLN A 138 17.39 -15.95 5.38
C GLN A 138 17.62 -16.16 3.87
N ARG A 139 18.68 -16.88 3.48
CA ARG A 139 18.99 -17.15 2.05
C ARG A 139 17.90 -17.94 1.33
N THR A 140 17.06 -18.68 2.06
CA THR A 140 15.95 -19.47 1.50
C THR A 140 14.65 -18.67 1.37
N GLN A 141 14.61 -17.45 1.92
CA GLN A 141 13.40 -16.64 2.06
C GLN A 141 13.39 -15.45 1.09
N THR A 142 13.40 -15.72 -0.21
CA THR A 142 13.27 -14.70 -1.27
C THR A 142 11.83 -14.57 -1.76
N ILE A 143 11.41 -13.34 -2.06
CA ILE A 143 10.14 -13.04 -2.75
C ILE A 143 10.47 -12.47 -4.13
N HIS A 144 9.84 -13.00 -5.16
CA HIS A 144 9.97 -12.55 -6.53
C HIS A 144 9.02 -11.37 -6.73
N LYS A 145 9.57 -10.23 -7.14
CA LYS A 145 8.85 -8.97 -7.37
C LYS A 145 8.75 -8.72 -8.86
#